data_AF-A0A9J6GQU5-F1
#
_entry.id   AF-A0A9J6GQU5-F1
#
_cell.length_a   1.000
_cell.length_b   1.000
_cell.length_c   1.000
_cell.angle_alpha   90.00
_cell.angle_beta   90.00
_cell.angle_gamma   90.00
#
_symmetry.space_group_name_H-M   'P 1'
#
loop_
_entity.id
_entity.type
_entity.pdbx_description
1 polymer ?
#
loop_
_entity_poly.entity_id
_entity_poly.type
_entity_poly.pdbx_seq_one_letter_code
_entity_poly.pdbx_strand_id
1 'polypeptide(L)' 'MPEFMERIPANGRSAVSVWGVVTAESLGPLLRIENRFNVDSYCALLDDVLLPYPVRGPFPEDDFILQHNSPIH' A
#
# COMPACT_ATOMS: atom_id res chain seq x y z
N MET A 1 -14.95 7.96 -16.77
CA MET A 1 -14.73 7.63 -15.35
C MET A 1 -13.44 6.82 -15.20
N PRO A 2 -12.80 6.89 -14.04
CA PRO A 2 -12.83 5.72 -13.16
C PRO A 2 -13.50 6.03 -11.81
N GLU A 3 -14.20 5.02 -11.31
CA GLU A 3 -15.32 5.04 -10.36
C GLU A 3 -14.93 4.80 -8.90
N PHE A 4 -13.78 5.28 -8.42
CA PHE A 4 -13.38 5.04 -7.01
C PHE A 4 -12.78 6.26 -6.31
N MET A 5 -13.31 7.45 -6.58
CA MET A 5 -13.14 8.59 -5.68
C MET A 5 -14.49 9.21 -5.34
N GLU A 6 -15.29 8.46 -4.59
CA GLU A 6 -16.44 9.05 -3.91
C GLU A 6 -15.92 9.85 -2.71
N ARG A 7 -15.91 11.18 -2.81
CA ARG A 7 -15.72 12.05 -1.64
C ARG A 7 -16.97 11.90 -0.79
N ILE A 8 -16.90 11.03 0.22
CA ILE A 8 -17.98 10.83 1.19
C ILE A 8 -18.24 12.18 1.88
N PRO A 9 -19.47 12.74 1.79
CA PRO A 9 -19.81 13.96 2.52
C PRO A 9 -19.68 13.69 4.03
N ALA A 10 -19.18 14.69 4.76
CA ALA A 10 -18.85 14.62 6.18
C ALA A 10 -20.10 14.43 7.08
N ASN A 11 -20.73 13.27 6.99
CA ASN A 11 -21.83 12.83 7.85
C ASN A 11 -21.26 11.83 8.86
N GLY A 12 -20.54 12.31 9.88
CA GLY A 12 -20.18 11.56 11.10
C GLY A 12 -19.36 10.25 10.94
N ARG A 13 -18.96 9.86 9.72
CA ARG A 13 -18.19 8.65 9.45
C ARG A 13 -16.71 9.00 9.36
N SER A 14 -15.92 8.48 10.30
CA SER A 14 -14.46 8.50 10.24
C SER A 14 -13.99 7.36 9.33
N ALA A 15 -13.22 7.70 8.30
CA ALA A 15 -12.53 6.72 7.46
C ALA A 15 -11.02 6.85 7.68
N VAL A 16 -10.30 5.74 7.57
CA VAL A 16 -8.83 5.72 7.56
C VAL A 16 -8.38 5.09 6.26
N SER A 17 -7.36 5.69 5.64
CA SER A 17 -6.67 5.09 4.50
C SER A 17 -5.53 4.24 5.01
N VAL A 18 -5.38 3.03 4.46
CA VAL A 18 -4.30 2.12 4.81
C VAL A 18 -3.64 1.59 3.55
N TRP A 19 -2.34 1.35 3.62
CA TRP A 19 -1.56 0.63 2.63
C TRP A 19 -1.06 -0.67 3.26
N GLY A 20 -1.09 -1.77 2.53
CA GLY A 20 -0.52 -3.01 3.04
C GLY A 20 -0.17 -4.01 1.96
N VAL A 21 0.62 -5.01 2.39
CA VAL A 21 1.10 -6.11 1.54
C VAL A 21 0.49 -7.42 2.01
N VAL A 22 0.10 -8.24 1.05
CA VAL A 22 -0.33 -9.62 1.30
C VAL A 22 0.43 -10.52 0.35
N THR A 23 0.90 -11.66 0.88
CA THR A 23 1.57 -12.73 0.13
C THR A 23 0.78 -14.02 0.31
N ALA A 24 1.09 -15.07 -0.46
CA ALA A 24 0.43 -16.36 -0.28
C ALA A 24 0.80 -17.02 1.07
N GLU A 25 1.98 -16.67 1.59
CA GLU A 25 2.58 -17.25 2.77
C GLU A 25 2.23 -16.48 4.04
N SER A 26 2.03 -15.17 3.96
CA SER A 26 1.81 -14.32 5.14
C SER A 26 1.21 -12.93 4.85
N LEU A 27 0.69 -12.31 5.90
CA LEU A 27 0.37 -10.88 5.93
C LEU A 27 1.66 -10.08 6.12
N GLY A 28 1.87 -9.10 5.26
CA GLY A 28 2.99 -8.18 5.32
C GLY A 28 2.67 -6.90 6.09
N PRO A 29 3.48 -5.85 5.90
CA PRO A 29 3.28 -4.56 6.54
C PRO A 29 1.88 -3.99 6.28
N LEU A 30 1.31 -3.33 7.28
CA LEU A 30 0.07 -2.55 7.19
C LEU A 30 0.30 -1.18 7.84
N LEU A 31 0.17 -0.12 7.05
CA LEU A 31 0.43 1.25 7.48
C LEU A 31 -0.79 2.12 7.23
N ARG A 32 -1.05 3.02 8.17
CA ARG A 32 -2.05 4.08 8.01
C ARG A 32 -1.45 5.23 7.20
N ILE A 33 -2.20 5.69 6.21
CA ILE A 33 -1.87 6.86 5.41
C ILE A 33 -2.58 8.06 6.03
N GLU A 34 -1.84 8.93 6.71
CA GLU A 34 -2.40 10.11 7.39
C GLU A 34 -2.61 11.31 6.46
N ASN A 35 -1.85 11.39 5.35
CA ASN A 35 -1.83 12.52 4.43
C ASN A 35 -2.18 12.10 3.00
N ARG A 36 -2.19 13.07 2.07
CA ARG A 36 -2.42 12.77 0.65
C ARG A 36 -1.34 11.84 0.12
N PHE A 37 -1.76 10.68 -0.40
CA PHE A 37 -0.87 9.73 -1.06
C PHE A 37 -0.54 10.24 -2.47
N ASN A 38 0.74 10.53 -2.70
CA ASN A 38 1.30 11.01 -3.96
C ASN A 38 2.51 10.16 -4.38
N VAL A 39 3.08 10.46 -5.56
CA VAL A 39 4.24 9.72 -6.11
C VAL A 39 5.38 9.64 -5.12
N ASP A 40 5.80 10.77 -4.53
CA ASP A 40 6.95 10.81 -3.61
C ASP A 40 6.72 9.92 -2.37
N SER A 41 5.54 10.03 -1.76
CA SER A 41 5.16 9.18 -0.62
C SER A 41 5.04 7.71 -1.00
N TYR A 42 4.70 7.42 -2.25
CA TYR A 42 4.63 6.07 -2.76
C TYR A 42 6.03 5.48 -2.96
N CYS A 43 6.94 6.22 -3.60
CA CYS A 43 8.34 5.82 -3.76
C CYS A 43 9.01 5.58 -2.41
N ALA A 44 8.87 6.52 -1.47
CA ALA A 44 9.42 6.35 -0.12
C ALA A 44 8.87 5.10 0.58
N LEU A 45 7.56 4.83 0.44
CA LEU A 45 6.96 3.63 0.99
C LEU A 45 7.52 2.35 0.34
N LEU A 46 7.78 2.36 -0.96
CA LEU A 46 8.38 1.21 -1.64
C LEU A 46 9.79 0.94 -1.11
N ASP A 47 10.63 1.98 -1.05
CA ASP A 47 12.04 1.86 -0.64
C ASP A 47 12.19 1.50 0.83
N ASP A 48 11.42 2.16 1.70
CA ASP A 48 11.60 2.04 3.16
C ASP A 48 10.83 0.85 3.75
N VAL A 49 9.75 0.40 3.09
CA VAL A 49 8.84 -0.60 3.66
C VAL A 49 8.65 -1.82 2.77
N LEU A 50 8.28 -1.64 1.50
CA LEU A 50 7.98 -2.79 0.65
C LEU A 50 9.24 -3.60 0.36
N LEU A 51 10.30 -2.99 -0.18
CA LEU A 51 11.48 -3.71 -0.65
C LEU A 51 12.26 -4.44 0.47
N PRO A 52 12.38 -3.89 1.70
CA PRO A 52 13.02 -4.62 2.79
C PRO A 52 12.22 -5.83 3.31
N TYR A 53 10.91 -5.83 3.12
CA TYR A 53 10.03 -6.90 3.61
C TYR A 53 10.32 -8.28 2.99
N PRO A 54 10.32 -8.48 1.66
CA PRO A 54 10.62 -9.76 1.05
C PRO A 54 12.07 -10.21 1.33
N VAL A 55 13.02 -9.27 1.34
CA VAL A 55 14.45 -9.57 1.62
C VAL A 55 14.67 -10.12 3.03
N ARG A 56 13.87 -9.69 4.00
CA ARG A 56 13.99 -10.11 5.42
C ARG A 56 12.95 -11.13 5.85
N GLY A 57 11.98 -11.42 4.99
CA GLY A 57 10.86 -12.30 5.29
C GLY A 57 11.24 -13.78 5.21
N PRO A 58 10.39 -14.68 5.73
CA PRO A 58 10.62 -16.11 5.69
C PRO A 58 10.24 -16.70 4.31
N PHE A 59 10.60 -16.00 3.23
CA PHE A 59 10.23 -16.40 1.89
C PHE A 59 11.32 -17.31 1.29
N PRO A 60 10.94 -18.43 0.68
CA PRO A 60 11.90 -19.39 0.15
C PRO A 60 12.48 -18.99 -1.21
N GLU A 61 11.86 -18.02 -1.89
CA GLU A 61 12.27 -17.55 -3.20
C GLU A 61 12.97 -16.20 -3.10
N ASP A 62 13.99 -16.00 -3.93
CA ASP A 62 14.77 -14.75 -3.99
C ASP A 62 14.17 -13.73 -4.98
N ASP A 63 13.02 -14.04 -5.58
CA ASP A 63 12.36 -13.20 -6.58
C ASP A 63 10.85 -13.08 -6.29
N PHE A 64 10.28 -11.90 -6.55
CA PHE A 64 8.90 -11.57 -6.21
C PHE A 64 8.25 -10.74 -7.30
N ILE A 65 6.98 -11.04 -7.58
CA ILE A 65 6.14 -10.23 -8.45
C ILE A 65 5.33 -9.25 -7.62
N LEU A 66 5.56 -7.96 -7.83
CA LEU A 66 4.72 -6.91 -7.25
C LEU A 66 3.47 -6.70 -8.10
N GLN A 67 2.30 -7.01 -7.54
CA GLN A 67 1.01 -6.60 -8.10
C GLN A 67 0.47 -5.40 -7.34
N HIS A 68 0.16 -4.32 -8.06
CA HIS A 68 -0.44 -3.11 -7.51
C HIS A 68 -1.26 -2.38 -8.58
N ASN A 69 -2.16 -1.49 -8.17
CA ASN A 69 -2.91 -0.61 -9.07
C ASN A 69 -3.10 0.75 -8.42
N SER A 70 -2.62 1.83 -9.06
CA SER A 70 -2.81 3.20 -8.61
C SER A 70 -2.99 4.14 -9.82
N PRO A 71 -3.88 5.14 -9.76
CA PRO A 71 -3.99 6.15 -10.82
C PRO A 71 -2.80 7.12 -10.88
N ILE A 72 -1.78 6.98 -10.02
CA ILE A 72 -0.65 7.90 -9.86
C ILE A 72 0.70 7.23 -10.23
N HIS A 73 0.72 6.35 -11.23
CA HIS A 73 1.98 5.77 -11.71
C HIS A 73 2.83 6.79 -12.49
#